data_AF-A0A822Z8A8-F1
#
_entry.id   AF-A0A822Z8A8-F1
#
_cell.length_a   1.000
_cell.length_b   1.000
_cell.length_c   1.000
_cell.angle_alpha   90.00
_cell.angle_beta   90.00
_cell.angle_gamma   90.00
#
_symmetry.space_group_name_H-M   'P 1'
#
loop_
_entity.id
_entity.type
_entity.pdbx_description
1 polymer ?
#
loop_
_entity_poly.entity_id
_entity_poly.type
_entity_poly.pdbx_seq_one_letter_code
_entity_poly.pdbx_strand_id
1 'polypeptide(L)'
;MGVLKGQKGSEIPITREGVGVNAGVSSTKRRRWAKLMPFFVALVVVAEIIFLGRLDMVKNATMVRTWTNSFYFASMREGAMSSQQKEAFDALGLNNHNENCEDWLEQEDAITYSRDFEKKPILVSGAEEGWISCSVGCKFGFEFGSNKKYDAKIGSSQDVTTASVIRSMESSQYYPELNIKEARWRRYNVVMTTSLSSDVPVGYFSWAEYEIMAPLQPKVEISLAAAFISNCRSHNFRLEALEGLEKENIKIDSYGICHRNRDGSVDKVETLKRYKFSLAFENSNEEDYVTEKFFQSLVAGAIPVVVGAPNIQEFAPSTGSVLHIKELSDIPSIAKAMKYLAENPDAYNQSLRWKYEGPSDSFKALVDMAAVHSSCRLCIYLASKIRESEERNPGFQKRPCKCTRGLETIYHIYVRERGRFEMDSIFLRSVNLTLNALESAVLAKFKSSNHVPIWKKQRPESIKGDELKIYRIYPVGMTQRQALYTFKFNGDSDLRKYVESHPCPKFEVIFV
;
A
#
# COMPACT_ATOMS: atom_id res chain seq x y z
N MET A 1 -3.70 35.53 -50.57
CA MET A 1 -4.59 35.62 -51.76
C MET A 1 -4.72 34.23 -52.36
N GLY A 2 -5.86 33.91 -52.97
CA GLY A 2 -6.03 32.72 -53.80
C GLY A 2 -7.22 32.92 -54.74
N VAL A 3 -7.24 32.21 -55.88
CA VAL A 3 -8.42 32.07 -56.77
C VAL A 3 -8.16 30.95 -57.80
N LEU A 4 -9.19 30.10 -57.99
CA LEU A 4 -9.55 29.22 -59.14
C LEU A 4 -8.45 28.43 -59.91
N LYS A 5 -8.51 27.09 -60.06
CA LYS A 5 -9.49 26.17 -60.73
C LYS A 5 -9.35 26.04 -62.26
N GLY A 6 -9.22 24.80 -62.74
CA GLY A 6 -9.43 24.34 -64.11
C GLY A 6 -9.58 22.82 -64.16
N GLN A 7 -10.52 22.28 -64.95
CA GLN A 7 -10.92 20.85 -64.90
C GLN A 7 -11.57 20.37 -66.22
N LYS A 8 -11.08 19.25 -66.79
CA LYS A 8 -11.67 18.37 -67.83
C LYS A 8 -10.95 17.00 -67.76
N GLY A 9 -11.54 15.84 -68.10
CA GLY A 9 -12.93 15.50 -68.44
C GLY A 9 -13.04 14.36 -69.47
N SER A 10 -13.91 13.36 -69.23
CA SER A 10 -14.23 12.20 -70.12
C SER A 10 -13.15 11.12 -70.28
N GLU A 11 -13.46 9.95 -70.86
CA GLU A 11 -14.17 8.78 -70.30
C GLU A 11 -14.05 7.58 -71.29
N ILE A 12 -14.16 6.37 -70.73
CA ILE A 12 -14.26 4.97 -71.21
C ILE A 12 -15.27 4.70 -72.37
N PRO A 13 -15.44 3.48 -73.01
CA PRO A 13 -15.66 2.15 -72.35
C PRO A 13 -15.36 0.82 -73.14
N ILE A 14 -15.83 -0.32 -72.57
CA ILE A 14 -16.09 -1.67 -73.16
C ILE A 14 -14.86 -2.60 -73.40
N THR A 15 -14.81 -3.93 -73.15
CA THR A 15 -15.47 -4.95 -72.24
C THR A 15 -14.42 -6.10 -71.99
N ARG A 16 -14.60 -7.45 -71.77
CA ARG A 16 -15.71 -8.45 -71.78
C ARG A 16 -15.28 -9.79 -71.11
N GLU A 17 -16.26 -10.66 -70.80
CA GLU A 17 -16.18 -12.14 -70.54
C GLU A 17 -15.37 -12.71 -69.34
N GLY A 18 -15.81 -13.79 -68.64
CA GLY A 18 -17.12 -14.47 -68.64
C GLY A 18 -17.17 -15.83 -67.89
N VAL A 19 -18.37 -16.22 -67.39
CA VAL A 19 -18.79 -17.56 -66.84
C VAL A 19 -18.26 -17.95 -65.43
N GLY A 20 -19.06 -18.49 -64.48
CA GLY A 20 -20.54 -18.62 -64.38
C GLY A 20 -21.08 -19.49 -63.21
N VAL A 21 -22.40 -19.36 -62.91
CA VAL A 21 -23.40 -20.37 -62.42
C VAL A 21 -23.15 -21.04 -61.02
N ASN A 22 -24.10 -21.30 -60.08
CA ASN A 22 -25.58 -21.23 -59.87
C ASN A 22 -25.86 -20.75 -58.39
N ALA A 23 -27.04 -20.60 -57.72
CA ALA A 23 -28.40 -21.20 -57.61
C ALA A 23 -28.48 -22.59 -56.90
N GLY A 24 -29.44 -22.94 -56.01
CA GLY A 24 -30.62 -22.31 -55.34
C GLY A 24 -31.11 -23.25 -54.18
N VAL A 25 -32.34 -23.33 -53.62
CA VAL A 25 -33.68 -22.67 -53.69
C VAL A 25 -34.49 -23.06 -52.39
N SER A 26 -35.66 -22.44 -52.11
CA SER A 26 -36.80 -22.95 -51.26
C SER A 26 -36.76 -22.81 -49.71
N SER A 27 -37.88 -22.71 -48.95
CA SER A 27 -39.14 -21.92 -49.10
C SER A 27 -39.93 -21.82 -47.76
N THR A 28 -40.80 -20.80 -47.67
CA THR A 28 -41.82 -20.43 -46.66
C THR A 28 -42.33 -21.44 -45.59
N LYS A 29 -42.40 -20.99 -44.31
CA LYS A 29 -43.64 -20.92 -43.46
C LYS A 29 -43.37 -20.49 -41.98
N ARG A 30 -43.46 -19.19 -41.63
CA ARG A 30 -43.62 -18.71 -40.24
C ARG A 30 -44.40 -17.38 -40.16
N ARG A 31 -45.72 -17.43 -39.90
CA ARG A 31 -46.53 -16.22 -39.61
C ARG A 31 -47.75 -16.50 -38.71
N ARG A 32 -47.52 -16.75 -37.41
CA ARG A 32 -48.57 -16.64 -36.36
C ARG A 32 -48.08 -16.39 -34.92
N TRP A 33 -46.83 -16.77 -34.59
CA TRP A 33 -46.28 -16.63 -33.22
C TRP A 33 -45.75 -15.23 -32.84
N ALA A 34 -45.45 -14.36 -33.81
CA ALA A 34 -44.82 -13.06 -33.57
C ALA A 34 -45.69 -12.02 -32.81
N LYS A 35 -46.95 -12.34 -32.47
CA LYS A 35 -47.82 -11.48 -31.64
C LYS A 35 -47.97 -11.96 -30.18
N LEU A 36 -47.45 -13.14 -29.82
CA LEU A 36 -47.55 -13.70 -28.46
C LEU A 36 -46.28 -13.50 -27.61
N MET A 37 -45.12 -13.27 -28.23
CA MET A 37 -43.85 -12.98 -27.53
C MET A 37 -43.95 -11.90 -26.45
N PRO A 38 -44.52 -10.69 -26.67
CA PRO A 38 -44.58 -9.67 -25.62
C PRO A 38 -45.45 -10.08 -24.43
N PHE A 39 -46.51 -10.87 -24.64
CA PHE A 39 -47.32 -11.42 -23.54
C PHE A 39 -46.57 -12.49 -22.75
N PHE A 40 -45.82 -13.38 -23.42
CA PHE A 40 -44.97 -14.37 -22.74
C PHE A 40 -43.86 -13.72 -21.92
N VAL A 41 -43.18 -12.70 -22.46
CA VAL A 41 -42.15 -11.94 -21.72
C VAL A 41 -42.74 -11.22 -20.52
N ALA A 42 -43.89 -10.54 -20.68
CA ALA A 42 -44.57 -9.89 -19.56
C ALA A 42 -44.99 -10.88 -18.46
N LEU A 43 -45.47 -12.07 -18.83
CA LEU A 43 -45.89 -13.11 -17.88
C LEU A 43 -44.69 -13.70 -17.12
N VAL A 44 -43.54 -13.89 -17.78
CA VAL A 44 -42.28 -14.28 -17.11
C VAL A 44 -41.80 -13.20 -16.15
N VAL A 45 -41.79 -11.92 -16.55
CA VAL A 45 -41.39 -10.81 -15.66
C VAL A 45 -42.31 -10.69 -14.45
N VAL A 46 -43.63 -10.85 -14.61
CA VAL A 46 -44.57 -10.88 -13.48
C VAL A 46 -44.32 -12.10 -12.57
N ALA A 47 -44.00 -13.27 -13.13
CA ALA A 47 -43.65 -14.45 -12.35
C ALA A 47 -42.35 -14.25 -11.54
N GLU A 48 -41.32 -13.63 -12.13
CA GLU A 48 -40.08 -13.29 -11.41
C GLU A 48 -40.30 -12.24 -10.32
N ILE A 49 -41.10 -11.20 -10.56
CA ILE A 49 -41.46 -10.21 -9.52
C ILE A 49 -42.20 -10.87 -8.35
N ILE A 50 -43.13 -11.80 -8.62
CA ILE A 50 -43.82 -12.57 -7.57
C ILE A 50 -42.85 -13.52 -6.84
N PHE A 51 -41.89 -14.12 -7.54
CA PHE A 51 -40.87 -14.99 -6.94
C PHE A 51 -39.90 -14.21 -6.03
N LEU A 52 -39.42 -13.06 -6.48
CA LEU A 52 -38.59 -12.13 -5.69
C LEU A 52 -39.35 -11.59 -4.47
N GLY A 53 -40.61 -11.20 -4.64
CA GLY A 53 -41.46 -10.78 -3.51
C GLY A 53 -41.66 -11.88 -2.46
N ARG A 54 -41.76 -13.16 -2.88
CA ARG A 54 -41.80 -14.30 -1.94
C ARG A 54 -40.48 -14.51 -1.22
N LEU A 55 -39.34 -14.32 -1.87
CA LEU A 55 -38.01 -14.41 -1.22
C LEU A 55 -37.83 -13.33 -0.16
N ASP A 56 -38.29 -12.11 -0.40
CA ASP A 56 -38.22 -11.02 0.58
C ASP A 56 -39.18 -11.24 1.76
N MET A 57 -40.38 -11.81 1.54
CA MET A 57 -41.25 -12.23 2.65
C MET A 57 -40.59 -13.29 3.54
N VAL A 58 -39.79 -14.21 2.99
CA VAL A 58 -39.07 -15.23 3.79
C VAL A 58 -37.94 -14.61 4.62
N LYS A 59 -37.22 -13.60 4.09
CA LYS A 59 -36.22 -12.84 4.86
C LYS A 59 -36.85 -11.96 5.95
N ASN A 60 -37.99 -11.34 5.66
CA ASN A 60 -38.71 -10.54 6.65
C ASN A 60 -39.35 -11.42 7.74
N ALA A 61 -39.75 -12.67 7.43
CA ALA A 61 -40.27 -13.60 8.42
C ALA A 61 -39.24 -13.99 9.49
N THR A 62 -37.95 -14.15 9.14
CA THR A 62 -36.89 -14.36 10.14
C THR A 62 -36.58 -13.07 10.91
N MET A 63 -36.51 -11.92 10.25
CA MET A 63 -36.31 -10.61 10.91
C MET A 63 -37.40 -10.29 11.95
N VAL A 64 -38.68 -10.51 11.61
CA VAL A 64 -39.80 -10.32 12.54
C VAL A 64 -39.70 -11.27 13.74
N ARG A 65 -39.25 -12.51 13.55
CA ARG A 65 -39.03 -13.48 14.64
C ARG A 65 -37.97 -13.02 15.63
N THR A 66 -36.87 -12.46 15.12
CA THR A 66 -35.82 -11.84 15.95
C THR A 66 -36.37 -10.63 16.72
N TRP A 67 -37.19 -9.80 16.07
CA TRP A 67 -37.76 -8.61 16.70
C TRP A 67 -38.78 -8.94 17.79
N THR A 68 -39.65 -9.95 17.58
CA THR A 68 -40.58 -10.41 18.63
C THR A 68 -39.86 -10.93 19.87
N ASN A 69 -38.74 -11.64 19.70
CA ASN A 69 -37.95 -12.13 20.84
C ASN A 69 -37.32 -10.99 21.66
N SER A 70 -37.03 -9.84 21.04
CA SER A 70 -36.49 -8.67 21.73
C SER A 70 -37.53 -8.01 22.66
N PHE A 71 -38.80 -7.92 22.26
CA PHE A 71 -39.84 -7.30 23.07
C PHE A 71 -40.33 -8.17 24.24
N TYR A 72 -40.40 -9.50 24.10
CA TYR A 72 -40.88 -10.36 25.18
C TYR A 72 -39.97 -10.37 26.43
N PHE A 73 -38.68 -10.06 26.29
CA PHE A 73 -37.74 -10.00 27.42
C PHE A 73 -37.85 -8.71 28.26
N ALA A 74 -38.53 -7.67 27.78
CA ALA A 74 -38.67 -6.41 28.52
C ALA A 74 -39.69 -6.46 29.68
N SER A 75 -40.49 -7.53 29.79
CA SER A 75 -41.67 -7.60 30.66
C SER A 75 -41.52 -8.40 31.96
N MET A 76 -40.33 -8.95 32.26
CA MET A 76 -40.11 -9.87 33.39
C MET A 76 -38.89 -9.45 34.24
N ARG A 77 -39.01 -8.32 34.96
CA ARG A 77 -37.93 -7.88 35.88
C ARG A 77 -38.41 -7.16 37.15
N GLU A 78 -39.43 -7.70 37.81
CA GLU A 78 -39.73 -7.38 39.22
C GLU A 78 -39.94 -8.67 40.02
N GLY A 79 -39.12 -8.86 41.06
CA GLY A 79 -39.04 -10.09 41.83
C GLY A 79 -37.81 -10.09 42.73
N ALA A 80 -37.97 -9.60 43.97
CA ALA A 80 -36.86 -9.45 44.91
C ALA A 80 -36.43 -10.81 45.49
N MET A 81 -35.27 -11.31 45.05
CA MET A 81 -34.67 -12.54 45.59
C MET A 81 -33.94 -12.25 46.91
N SER A 82 -34.02 -13.16 47.88
CA SER A 82 -33.51 -12.90 49.25
C SER A 82 -31.97 -12.97 49.33
N SER A 83 -31.40 -12.28 50.31
CA SER A 83 -29.94 -12.19 50.51
C SER A 83 -29.25 -13.58 50.62
N GLN A 84 -29.89 -14.52 51.30
CA GLN A 84 -29.37 -15.88 51.51
C GLN A 84 -29.31 -16.73 50.23
N GLN A 85 -30.09 -16.39 49.19
CA GLN A 85 -29.99 -17.07 47.89
C GLN A 85 -28.83 -16.54 47.04
N LYS A 86 -28.33 -15.33 47.32
CA LYS A 86 -27.28 -14.70 46.51
C LYS A 86 -25.90 -15.33 46.76
N GLU A 87 -25.55 -15.53 48.03
CA GLU A 87 -24.27 -16.14 48.44
C GLU A 87 -24.14 -17.60 47.95
N ALA A 88 -25.24 -18.33 47.84
CA ALA A 88 -25.27 -19.70 47.31
C ALA A 88 -25.05 -19.78 45.79
N PHE A 89 -25.40 -18.73 45.03
CA PHE A 89 -25.19 -18.69 43.57
C PHE A 89 -23.77 -18.25 43.20
N ASP A 90 -23.22 -17.25 43.90
CA ASP A 90 -21.84 -16.80 43.65
C ASP A 90 -20.80 -17.90 44.00
N ALA A 91 -21.10 -18.75 44.99
CA ALA A 91 -20.27 -19.92 45.34
C ALA A 91 -20.22 -21.03 44.27
N LEU A 92 -21.13 -21.03 43.28
CA LEU A 92 -21.17 -22.02 42.21
C LEU A 92 -20.65 -21.51 40.86
N GLY A 93 -20.33 -20.21 40.74
CA GLY A 93 -19.81 -19.62 39.49
C GLY A 93 -20.83 -19.56 38.34
N LEU A 94 -22.11 -19.80 38.61
CA LEU A 94 -23.18 -19.90 37.62
C LEU A 94 -23.98 -18.58 37.50
N ASN A 95 -23.30 -17.49 37.16
CA ASN A 95 -23.91 -16.21 36.84
C ASN A 95 -23.63 -15.80 35.37
N ASN A 96 -24.67 -15.31 34.69
CA ASN A 96 -24.71 -14.87 33.28
C ASN A 96 -24.52 -15.93 32.15
N HIS A 97 -25.30 -17.02 32.20
CA HIS A 97 -25.49 -17.93 31.05
C HIS A 97 -26.29 -17.27 29.90
N ASN A 98 -25.61 -16.54 29.01
CA ASN A 98 -25.91 -16.51 27.56
C ASN A 98 -24.94 -15.68 26.72
N GLU A 99 -24.17 -14.79 27.33
CA GLU A 99 -23.23 -13.91 26.65
C GLU A 99 -22.14 -14.71 25.92
N ASN A 100 -21.85 -14.40 24.66
CA ASN A 100 -20.79 -15.05 23.89
C ASN A 100 -19.41 -14.70 24.49
N CYS A 101 -18.40 -15.54 24.29
CA CYS A 101 -17.03 -15.19 24.66
C CYS A 101 -16.52 -13.97 23.87
N GLU A 102 -16.96 -13.80 22.61
CA GLU A 102 -16.52 -12.72 21.73
C GLU A 102 -17.17 -11.40 22.17
N ASP A 103 -18.49 -11.35 22.34
CA ASP A 103 -19.23 -10.20 22.86
C ASP A 103 -18.70 -9.74 24.24
N TRP A 104 -18.45 -10.67 25.15
CA TRP A 104 -17.88 -10.39 26.48
C TRP A 104 -16.46 -9.80 26.39
N LEU A 105 -15.64 -10.26 25.44
CA LEU A 105 -14.30 -9.69 25.20
C LEU A 105 -14.37 -8.32 24.52
N GLU A 106 -15.33 -8.05 23.63
CA GLU A 106 -15.55 -6.70 23.09
C GLU A 106 -15.94 -5.70 24.20
N GLN A 107 -16.69 -6.13 25.22
CA GLN A 107 -17.03 -5.29 26.37
C GLN A 107 -15.87 -5.10 27.36
N GLU A 108 -15.28 -6.17 27.88
CA GLU A 108 -14.31 -6.09 28.98
C GLU A 108 -12.91 -5.61 28.55
N ASP A 109 -12.52 -5.85 27.29
CA ASP A 109 -11.26 -5.34 26.75
C ASP A 109 -11.37 -3.91 26.20
N ALA A 110 -12.56 -3.29 26.20
CA ALA A 110 -12.79 -1.94 25.69
C ALA A 110 -11.99 -0.89 26.49
N ILE A 111 -11.27 -0.02 25.78
CA ILE A 111 -10.46 1.05 26.37
C ILE A 111 -11.07 2.42 26.08
N THR A 112 -11.24 3.22 27.14
CA THR A 112 -11.33 4.69 27.03
C THR A 112 -9.97 5.30 27.35
N TYR A 113 -9.23 5.73 26.32
CA TYR A 113 -7.92 6.37 26.48
C TYR A 113 -8.03 7.78 27.05
N SER A 114 -7.01 8.22 27.81
CA SER A 114 -6.94 9.56 28.43
C SER A 114 -7.01 10.74 27.45
N ARG A 115 -6.67 10.49 26.17
CA ARG A 115 -6.67 11.49 25.10
C ARG A 115 -7.49 11.03 23.89
N ASP A 116 -8.62 11.69 23.72
CA ASP A 116 -9.34 11.81 22.45
C ASP A 116 -8.52 12.70 21.49
N PHE A 117 -8.02 12.12 20.40
CA PHE A 117 -7.20 12.84 19.42
C PHE A 117 -8.00 13.70 18.44
N GLU A 118 -9.29 13.44 18.23
CA GLU A 118 -10.13 14.31 17.39
C GLU A 118 -10.42 15.63 18.10
N LYS A 119 -10.62 15.58 19.43
CA LYS A 119 -10.76 16.78 20.28
C LYS A 119 -9.41 17.41 20.66
N LYS A 120 -8.35 16.62 20.79
CA LYS A 120 -6.98 17.07 21.18
C LYS A 120 -5.93 16.48 20.22
N PRO A 121 -5.84 16.99 18.98
CA PRO A 121 -4.96 16.45 17.93
C PRO A 121 -3.48 16.44 18.34
N ILE A 122 -2.69 15.56 17.72
CA ILE A 122 -1.24 15.58 17.81
C ILE A 122 -0.72 16.91 17.26
N LEU A 123 0.10 17.62 18.03
CA LEU A 123 0.67 18.92 17.67
C LEU A 123 2.17 18.78 17.39
N VAL A 124 2.56 18.99 16.13
CA VAL A 124 3.98 18.98 15.70
C VAL A 124 4.41 20.40 15.33
N SER A 125 5.54 20.85 15.87
CA SER A 125 6.14 22.15 15.55
C SER A 125 7.28 22.05 14.52
N GLY A 126 7.51 23.12 13.76
CA GLY A 126 8.70 23.27 12.92
C GLY A 126 8.57 22.80 11.48
N ALA A 127 7.35 22.59 10.99
CA ALA A 127 7.04 22.35 9.58
C ALA A 127 5.58 22.76 9.29
N GLU A 128 5.24 22.94 8.02
CA GLU A 128 3.90 23.35 7.58
C GLU A 128 2.93 22.16 7.49
N GLU A 129 1.62 22.46 7.54
CA GLU A 129 0.54 21.51 7.30
C GLU A 129 0.21 21.45 5.80
N GLY A 130 0.35 20.26 5.20
CA GLY A 130 0.42 20.08 3.74
C GLY A 130 -0.12 18.75 3.22
N TRP A 131 -1.15 18.20 3.88
CA TRP A 131 -1.84 16.98 3.43
C TRP A 131 -3.34 17.09 3.71
N ILE A 132 -4.16 16.35 2.95
CA ILE A 132 -5.62 16.53 2.91
C ILE A 132 -6.32 15.98 4.16
N SER A 133 -5.87 14.83 4.68
CA SER A 133 -6.51 14.13 5.81
C SER A 133 -5.54 13.17 6.48
N CYS A 134 -5.69 12.93 7.78
CA CYS A 134 -4.98 11.89 8.52
C CYS A 134 -5.96 10.94 9.23
N SER A 135 -5.53 9.72 9.55
CA SER A 135 -6.34 8.73 10.28
C SER A 135 -6.38 8.94 11.80
N VAL A 136 -5.79 10.03 12.27
CA VAL A 136 -5.82 10.54 13.65
C VAL A 136 -5.74 12.07 13.59
N GLY A 137 -6.46 12.76 14.48
CA GLY A 137 -6.31 14.19 14.66
C GLY A 137 -4.84 14.61 14.80
N CYS A 138 -4.40 15.46 13.88
CA CYS A 138 -2.99 15.79 13.63
C CYS A 138 -2.94 17.22 13.08
N LYS A 139 -2.00 18.06 13.56
CA LYS A 139 -1.76 19.43 13.06
C LYS A 139 -0.28 19.78 13.08
N PHE A 140 0.17 20.51 12.07
CA PHE A 140 1.55 21.01 11.94
C PHE A 140 1.57 22.54 11.88
N GLY A 141 2.64 23.17 12.34
CA GLY A 141 2.82 24.62 12.24
C GLY A 141 4.08 25.13 12.95
N PHE A 142 4.26 26.44 12.96
CA PHE A 142 5.35 27.09 13.70
C PHE A 142 4.90 27.64 15.06
N GLU A 143 3.65 28.12 15.17
CA GLU A 143 3.07 28.63 16.40
C GLU A 143 1.61 28.14 16.56
N PHE A 144 1.29 27.50 17.69
CA PHE A 144 -0.10 27.16 18.05
C PHE A 144 -0.69 28.01 19.18
N GLY A 145 -0.04 29.13 19.51
CA GLY A 145 -0.35 30.01 20.64
C GLY A 145 0.38 29.62 21.93
N SER A 146 0.68 30.62 22.77
CA SER A 146 1.60 30.54 23.92
C SER A 146 1.30 29.43 24.94
N ASN A 147 0.06 28.97 25.02
CA ASN A 147 -0.41 28.03 26.05
C ASN A 147 -0.57 26.59 25.53
N LYS A 148 -0.15 26.28 24.29
CA LYS A 148 -0.23 24.91 23.75
C LYS A 148 1.14 24.23 23.75
N LYS A 149 1.18 23.06 24.39
CA LYS A 149 2.33 22.16 24.39
C LYS A 149 2.36 21.34 23.10
N TYR A 150 3.53 21.16 22.51
CA TYR A 150 3.73 20.31 21.34
C TYR A 150 4.05 18.87 21.76
N ASP A 151 3.51 17.90 21.03
CA ASP A 151 3.89 16.49 21.17
C ASP A 151 5.27 16.22 20.56
N ALA A 152 5.59 16.92 19.46
CA ALA A 152 6.86 16.81 18.78
C ALA A 152 7.33 18.13 18.15
N LYS A 153 8.63 18.19 17.82
CA LYS A 153 9.28 19.29 17.11
C LYS A 153 10.22 18.73 16.05
N ILE A 154 10.14 19.25 14.82
CA ILE A 154 11.16 19.02 13.78
C ILE A 154 12.43 19.79 14.15
N GLY A 155 13.56 19.11 14.15
CA GLY A 155 14.82 19.58 14.76
C GLY A 155 14.86 19.31 16.27
N SER A 156 15.73 20.03 16.97
CA SER A 156 15.98 19.81 18.40
C SER A 156 14.94 20.51 19.30
N SER A 157 14.41 19.77 20.27
CA SER A 157 13.67 20.31 21.42
C SER A 157 14.62 20.57 22.60
N GLN A 158 14.33 21.62 23.39
CA GLN A 158 14.88 21.81 24.73
C GLN A 158 13.92 21.33 25.82
N ASP A 159 12.61 21.21 25.52
CA ASP A 159 11.65 20.54 26.38
C ASP A 159 11.81 19.03 26.25
N VAL A 160 12.22 18.38 27.34
CA VAL A 160 12.39 16.92 27.49
C VAL A 160 11.08 16.16 27.23
N THR A 161 9.94 16.83 27.36
CA THR A 161 8.60 16.28 27.19
C THR A 161 7.94 16.60 25.85
N THR A 162 8.67 17.19 24.90
CA THR A 162 8.33 17.31 23.47
C THR A 162 9.34 16.51 22.66
N ALA A 163 8.87 15.56 21.84
CA ALA A 163 9.76 14.68 21.08
C ALA A 163 10.56 15.45 20.00
N SER A 164 11.90 15.35 20.04
CA SER A 164 12.78 15.86 18.98
C SER A 164 12.76 14.94 17.78
N VAL A 165 12.55 15.47 16.58
CA VAL A 165 12.40 14.71 15.33
C VAL A 165 13.44 15.15 14.30
N ILE A 166 14.30 14.23 13.87
CA ILE A 166 15.19 14.48 12.72
C ILE A 166 14.51 13.97 11.44
N ARG A 167 14.36 14.85 10.45
CA ARG A 167 13.73 14.55 9.16
C ARG A 167 14.60 15.07 8.03
N SER A 168 15.00 14.19 7.12
CA SER A 168 15.71 14.54 5.88
C SER A 168 15.54 13.41 4.85
N MET A 169 15.74 13.71 3.57
CA MET A 169 15.79 12.72 2.49
C MET A 169 17.21 12.62 1.89
N GLU A 170 18.19 13.18 2.59
CA GLU A 170 19.63 13.07 2.27
C GLU A 170 20.26 11.80 2.85
N SER A 171 21.43 11.44 2.34
CA SER A 171 22.21 10.26 2.75
C SER A 171 23.08 10.53 3.97
N SER A 172 23.19 9.54 4.88
CA SER A 172 24.05 9.64 6.06
C SER A 172 25.56 9.59 5.73
N GLN A 173 25.92 9.24 4.49
CA GLN A 173 27.30 9.37 3.99
C GLN A 173 27.71 10.84 3.72
N TYR A 174 26.76 11.76 3.70
CA TYR A 174 27.00 13.22 3.64
C TYR A 174 26.72 13.91 4.98
N TYR A 175 25.68 13.44 5.69
CA TYR A 175 25.22 14.01 6.96
C TYR A 175 25.16 12.90 8.04
N PRO A 176 26.28 12.61 8.74
CA PRO A 176 26.36 11.48 9.67
C PRO A 176 25.27 11.44 10.74
N GLU A 177 24.73 12.59 11.14
CA GLU A 177 23.59 12.72 12.06
C GLU A 177 22.30 12.07 11.57
N LEU A 178 22.16 11.78 10.27
CA LEU A 178 21.04 11.04 9.69
C LEU A 178 21.15 9.52 9.90
N ASN A 179 22.32 9.02 10.31
CA ASN A 179 22.45 7.63 10.71
C ASN A 179 21.64 7.38 11.98
N ILE A 180 20.80 6.34 12.00
CA ILE A 180 19.88 6.08 13.12
C ILE A 180 20.59 6.00 14.48
N LYS A 181 21.80 5.42 14.55
CA LYS A 181 22.56 5.32 15.81
C LYS A 181 23.07 6.68 16.28
N GLU A 182 23.59 7.49 15.35
CA GLU A 182 24.09 8.84 15.62
C GLU A 182 22.94 9.79 16.00
N ALA A 183 21.79 9.70 15.33
CA ALA A 183 20.59 10.43 15.68
C ALA A 183 20.13 10.14 17.13
N ARG A 184 20.16 8.86 17.57
CA ARG A 184 19.87 8.51 18.97
C ARG A 184 20.93 9.05 19.94
N TRP A 185 22.21 9.00 19.59
CA TRP A 185 23.28 9.61 20.40
C TRP A 185 23.09 11.13 20.55
N ARG A 186 22.65 11.80 19.49
CA ARG A 186 22.21 13.21 19.45
C ARG A 186 20.83 13.47 20.06
N ARG A 187 20.25 12.48 20.76
CA ARG A 187 19.00 12.54 21.52
C ARG A 187 17.72 12.78 20.70
N TYR A 188 17.72 12.45 19.39
CA TYR A 188 16.48 12.48 18.60
C TYR A 188 15.54 11.32 18.99
N ASN A 189 14.33 11.69 19.42
CA ASN A 189 13.27 10.76 19.82
C ASN A 189 12.62 10.06 18.62
N VAL A 190 12.59 10.71 17.45
CA VAL A 190 12.08 10.11 16.20
C VAL A 190 13.06 10.39 15.05
N VAL A 191 13.35 9.36 14.25
CA VAL A 191 14.17 9.43 13.03
C VAL A 191 13.29 9.21 11.81
N MET A 192 13.43 10.10 10.82
CA MET A 192 12.67 10.10 9.57
C MET A 192 13.60 10.31 8.37
N THR A 193 14.24 9.23 7.89
CA THR A 193 15.12 9.26 6.70
C THR A 193 14.65 8.30 5.62
N THR A 194 15.37 8.19 4.50
CA THR A 194 15.08 7.21 3.43
C THR A 194 15.14 5.76 3.94
N SER A 195 15.94 5.48 4.97
CA SER A 195 16.05 4.15 5.56
C SER A 195 14.70 3.64 6.05
N LEU A 196 14.30 2.47 5.58
CA LEU A 196 13.11 1.73 5.99
C LEU A 196 13.25 1.19 7.43
N SER A 197 14.45 1.27 8.01
CA SER A 197 14.72 1.05 9.44
C SER A 197 14.46 2.28 10.33
N SER A 198 14.11 3.44 9.75
CA SER A 198 13.63 4.62 10.49
C SER A 198 12.34 4.35 11.26
N ASP A 199 12.04 5.18 12.27
CA ASP A 199 10.75 5.18 12.96
C ASP A 199 9.59 5.44 11.99
N VAL A 200 9.78 6.44 11.11
CA VAL A 200 8.82 6.82 10.07
C VAL A 200 9.58 7.16 8.78
N PRO A 201 9.81 6.17 7.88
CA PRO A 201 10.62 6.36 6.68
C PRO A 201 10.05 7.40 5.70
N VAL A 202 10.94 8.07 4.97
CA VAL A 202 10.63 9.13 3.98
C VAL A 202 11.44 8.86 2.71
N GLY A 203 10.89 8.04 1.81
CA GLY A 203 11.51 7.70 0.52
C GLY A 203 10.95 8.53 -0.65
N TYR A 204 11.66 8.51 -1.79
CA TYR A 204 11.32 9.25 -3.01
C TYR A 204 10.30 8.51 -3.91
N PHE A 205 9.32 7.83 -3.31
CA PHE A 205 8.33 7.04 -4.03
C PHE A 205 6.91 7.44 -3.63
N SER A 206 6.03 7.61 -4.61
CA SER A 206 4.61 7.90 -4.41
C SER A 206 3.85 7.70 -5.73
N TRP A 207 2.68 7.07 -5.66
CA TRP A 207 1.78 6.96 -6.83
C TRP A 207 1.21 8.32 -7.27
N ALA A 208 1.21 9.33 -6.38
CA ALA A 208 0.68 10.66 -6.66
C ALA A 208 1.73 11.63 -7.24
N GLU A 209 3.02 11.35 -7.03
CA GLU A 209 4.13 12.18 -7.53
C GLU A 209 4.79 11.59 -8.78
N TYR A 210 4.72 10.26 -8.95
CA TYR A 210 5.37 9.54 -10.03
C TYR A 210 4.34 8.70 -10.80
N GLU A 211 4.14 8.99 -12.09
CA GLU A 211 3.35 8.18 -13.00
C GLU A 211 4.07 6.86 -13.37
N ILE A 212 4.34 6.02 -12.36
CA ILE A 212 5.13 4.78 -12.51
C ILE A 212 4.50 3.85 -13.57
N MET A 213 3.17 3.88 -13.71
CA MET A 213 2.42 3.11 -14.72
C MET A 213 2.19 3.87 -16.04
N ALA A 214 2.88 4.99 -16.31
CA ALA A 214 2.75 5.73 -17.56
C ALA A 214 3.06 4.84 -18.80
N PRO A 215 2.29 4.95 -19.90
CA PRO A 215 2.50 4.15 -21.11
C PRO A 215 3.89 4.30 -21.72
N LEU A 216 4.48 3.17 -22.14
CA LEU A 216 5.78 3.15 -22.80
C LEU A 216 5.77 3.97 -24.09
N GLN A 217 6.82 4.75 -24.29
CA GLN A 217 7.06 5.50 -25.52
C GLN A 217 8.10 4.78 -26.40
N PRO A 218 8.07 4.96 -27.73
CA PRO A 218 9.10 4.45 -28.63
C PRO A 218 10.50 4.94 -28.23
N LYS A 219 11.47 4.03 -28.22
CA LYS A 219 12.87 4.35 -27.94
C LYS A 219 13.56 4.72 -29.25
N VAL A 220 13.92 6.00 -29.40
CA VAL A 220 14.32 6.62 -30.69
C VAL A 220 15.75 7.17 -30.71
N GLU A 221 16.40 7.28 -29.56
CA GLU A 221 17.77 7.79 -29.46
C GLU A 221 18.77 6.68 -29.81
N ILE A 222 19.88 7.04 -30.48
CA ILE A 222 20.90 6.08 -30.96
C ILE A 222 21.84 5.64 -29.83
N SER A 223 22.09 6.51 -28.85
CA SER A 223 22.80 6.16 -27.62
C SER A 223 21.90 5.28 -26.74
N LEU A 224 22.48 4.26 -26.11
CA LEU A 224 21.70 3.24 -25.39
C LEU A 224 21.12 3.80 -24.09
N ALA A 225 21.90 4.64 -23.40
CA ALA A 225 21.55 5.23 -22.12
C ALA A 225 21.67 6.75 -22.13
N ALA A 226 21.02 7.41 -21.17
CA ALA A 226 21.27 8.81 -20.84
C ALA A 226 21.59 8.99 -19.35
N ALA A 227 22.36 10.04 -19.05
CA ALA A 227 22.84 10.36 -17.72
C ALA A 227 22.57 11.84 -17.35
N PHE A 228 22.12 12.06 -16.12
CA PHE A 228 21.76 13.38 -15.57
C PHE A 228 22.50 13.63 -14.25
N ILE A 229 23.84 13.58 -14.31
CA ILE A 229 24.71 13.68 -13.13
C ILE A 229 25.37 15.07 -13.10
N SER A 230 25.10 15.86 -12.04
CA SER A 230 25.66 17.21 -11.88
C SER A 230 26.53 17.40 -10.62
N ASN A 231 26.54 16.45 -9.69
CA ASN A 231 27.54 16.39 -8.62
C ASN A 231 28.67 15.45 -9.03
N CYS A 232 29.81 16.00 -9.45
CA CYS A 232 30.95 15.21 -9.91
C CYS A 232 31.94 14.81 -8.79
N ARG A 233 31.51 14.94 -7.52
CA ARG A 233 32.27 14.54 -6.32
C ARG A 233 31.36 13.75 -5.39
N SER A 234 30.92 12.59 -5.89
CA SER A 234 30.12 11.63 -5.13
C SER A 234 30.95 10.85 -4.12
N HIS A 235 30.32 10.35 -3.05
CA HIS A 235 30.97 9.45 -2.07
C HIS A 235 30.89 7.98 -2.53
N ASN A 236 30.89 7.74 -3.84
CA ASN A 236 30.86 6.43 -4.48
C ASN A 236 31.50 6.46 -5.89
N PHE A 237 31.76 5.26 -6.42
CA PHE A 237 32.50 4.99 -7.67
C PHE A 237 31.71 5.28 -8.98
N ARG A 238 30.67 6.12 -8.94
CA ARG A 238 29.68 6.18 -10.04
C ARG A 238 30.20 6.81 -11.34
N LEU A 239 31.24 7.65 -11.28
CA LEU A 239 31.83 8.23 -12.50
C LEU A 239 32.77 7.21 -13.15
N GLU A 240 33.50 6.46 -12.34
CA GLU A 240 34.30 5.31 -12.73
C GLU A 240 33.44 4.20 -13.34
N ALA A 241 32.20 4.03 -12.84
CA ALA A 241 31.19 3.17 -13.46
C ALA A 241 30.68 3.71 -14.81
N LEU A 242 30.45 5.02 -14.93
CA LEU A 242 30.05 5.65 -16.20
C LEU A 242 31.16 5.49 -17.24
N GLU A 243 32.39 5.89 -16.90
CA GLU A 243 33.58 5.69 -17.74
C GLU A 243 33.80 4.21 -18.09
N GLY A 244 33.55 3.29 -17.16
CA GLY A 244 33.67 1.86 -17.40
C GLY A 244 32.68 1.37 -18.47
N LEU A 245 31.43 1.84 -18.43
CA LEU A 245 30.44 1.57 -19.47
C LEU A 245 30.85 2.20 -20.82
N GLU A 246 31.40 3.42 -20.83
CA GLU A 246 31.95 4.06 -22.04
C GLU A 246 33.11 3.25 -22.64
N LYS A 247 34.04 2.77 -21.81
CA LYS A 247 35.17 1.89 -22.19
C LYS A 247 34.70 0.53 -22.71
N GLU A 248 33.60 0.01 -22.16
CA GLU A 248 32.86 -1.13 -22.69
C GLU A 248 32.03 -0.81 -23.96
N ASN A 249 32.23 0.34 -24.60
CA ASN A 249 31.55 0.76 -25.84
C ASN A 249 30.01 0.83 -25.68
N ILE A 250 29.52 1.24 -24.52
CA ILE A 250 28.14 1.71 -24.34
C ILE A 250 28.10 3.21 -24.66
N LYS A 251 27.30 3.60 -25.66
CA LYS A 251 27.04 5.02 -25.96
C LYS A 251 26.07 5.61 -24.93
N ILE A 252 26.50 6.67 -24.25
CA ILE A 252 25.79 7.34 -23.16
C ILE A 252 25.68 8.83 -23.50
N ASP A 253 24.45 9.36 -23.51
CA ASP A 253 24.21 10.81 -23.66
C ASP A 253 24.13 11.47 -22.28
N SER A 254 25.13 12.26 -21.93
CA SER A 254 25.30 12.91 -20.63
C SER A 254 24.89 14.38 -20.71
N TYR A 255 23.71 14.68 -20.16
CA TYR A 255 23.07 16.01 -20.10
C TYR A 255 23.44 16.81 -18.84
N GLY A 256 23.99 16.13 -17.83
CA GLY A 256 24.44 16.75 -16.58
C GLY A 256 25.68 17.63 -16.73
N ILE A 257 26.29 18.03 -15.61
CA ILE A 257 27.59 18.73 -15.63
C ILE A 257 28.75 17.73 -15.80
N CYS A 258 28.60 16.51 -15.27
CA CYS A 258 29.63 15.48 -15.36
C CYS A 258 29.56 14.74 -16.71
N HIS A 259 30.70 14.54 -17.35
CA HIS A 259 30.83 13.89 -18.68
C HIS A 259 29.95 14.54 -19.77
N ARG A 260 29.64 15.83 -19.62
CA ARG A 260 28.69 16.58 -20.48
C ARG A 260 29.08 16.50 -21.96
N ASN A 261 28.44 15.60 -22.69
CA ASN A 261 28.64 15.36 -24.11
C ASN A 261 27.38 15.70 -24.94
N ARG A 262 26.28 16.09 -24.27
CA ARG A 262 24.99 16.41 -24.85
C ARG A 262 24.43 17.68 -24.21
N ASP A 263 24.24 18.72 -25.02
CA ASP A 263 23.69 20.00 -24.56
C ASP A 263 22.17 20.10 -24.68
N GLY A 264 21.57 20.90 -23.80
CA GLY A 264 20.16 21.30 -23.86
C GLY A 264 19.56 21.55 -22.48
N SER A 265 18.71 22.56 -22.37
CA SER A 265 17.78 22.72 -21.24
C SER A 265 16.56 21.84 -21.48
N VAL A 266 16.72 20.53 -21.30
CA VAL A 266 15.68 19.51 -21.58
C VAL A 266 14.92 19.13 -20.32
N ASP A 267 13.66 18.75 -20.45
CA ASP A 267 12.99 17.98 -19.40
C ASP A 267 13.66 16.60 -19.27
N LYS A 268 13.93 16.17 -18.03
CA LYS A 268 14.63 14.92 -17.71
C LYS A 268 13.77 13.70 -18.05
N VAL A 269 12.49 13.70 -17.72
CA VAL A 269 11.60 12.53 -17.88
C VAL A 269 11.19 12.35 -19.34
N GLU A 270 10.81 13.41 -20.04
CA GLU A 270 10.52 13.39 -21.49
C GLU A 270 11.74 13.06 -22.34
N THR A 271 12.95 13.32 -21.82
CA THR A 271 14.19 12.86 -22.43
C THR A 271 14.43 11.39 -22.18
N LEU A 272 14.39 10.93 -20.91
CA LEU A 272 14.54 9.50 -20.57
C LEU A 272 13.50 8.60 -21.26
N LYS A 273 12.28 9.10 -21.55
CA LYS A 273 11.26 8.37 -22.32
C LYS A 273 11.78 7.85 -23.66
N ARG A 274 12.76 8.52 -24.29
CA ARG A 274 13.33 8.18 -25.60
C ARG A 274 14.51 7.20 -25.58
N TYR A 275 15.12 6.95 -24.41
CA TYR A 275 16.28 6.04 -24.26
C TYR A 275 15.86 4.64 -23.77
N LYS A 276 16.65 3.61 -24.16
CA LYS A 276 16.42 2.24 -23.67
C LYS A 276 16.76 2.10 -22.18
N PHE A 277 17.84 2.74 -21.75
CA PHE A 277 18.36 2.70 -20.37
C PHE A 277 18.48 4.10 -19.77
N SER A 278 18.51 4.15 -18.44
CA SER A 278 18.70 5.38 -17.66
C SER A 278 19.77 5.15 -16.60
N LEU A 279 20.80 5.99 -16.53
CA LEU A 279 21.82 5.88 -15.48
C LEU A 279 21.31 6.52 -14.18
N ALA A 280 20.59 5.72 -13.40
CA ALA A 280 20.05 6.08 -12.09
C ALA A 280 21.13 5.94 -11.00
N PHE A 281 22.20 6.72 -11.14
CA PHE A 281 23.39 6.64 -10.28
C PHE A 281 23.29 7.61 -9.10
N GLU A 282 23.20 7.07 -7.88
CA GLU A 282 23.08 7.84 -6.64
C GLU A 282 24.39 8.49 -6.20
N ASN A 283 24.31 9.46 -5.28
CA ASN A 283 25.48 10.19 -4.77
C ASN A 283 26.34 9.35 -3.79
N SER A 284 25.78 8.26 -3.27
CA SER A 284 26.29 7.44 -2.16
C SER A 284 25.70 6.03 -2.24
N ASN A 285 26.35 5.05 -1.60
CA ASN A 285 25.92 3.65 -1.60
C ASN A 285 25.40 3.24 -0.22
N GLU A 286 24.15 3.59 0.08
CA GLU A 286 23.52 3.42 1.40
C GLU A 286 22.21 2.61 1.30
N GLU A 287 21.93 1.80 2.32
CA GLU A 287 20.74 0.94 2.37
C GLU A 287 19.44 1.77 2.29
N ASP A 288 18.54 1.41 1.38
CA ASP A 288 17.33 2.17 1.00
C ASP A 288 17.54 3.59 0.46
N TYR A 289 18.77 4.05 0.20
CA TYR A 289 18.98 5.34 -0.45
C TYR A 289 18.70 5.23 -1.96
N VAL A 290 17.40 5.23 -2.29
CA VAL A 290 16.85 5.12 -3.64
C VAL A 290 15.97 6.36 -3.89
N THR A 291 16.40 7.19 -4.83
CA THR A 291 15.89 8.55 -5.01
C THR A 291 15.04 8.73 -6.26
N GLU A 292 14.74 9.97 -6.61
CA GLU A 292 13.98 10.36 -7.79
C GLU A 292 14.60 9.80 -9.09
N LYS A 293 15.92 9.54 -9.12
CA LYS A 293 16.67 9.00 -10.26
C LYS A 293 16.14 7.63 -10.69
N PHE A 294 15.86 6.77 -9.71
CA PHE A 294 15.32 5.43 -9.96
C PHE A 294 13.85 5.52 -10.40
N PHE A 295 13.00 6.22 -9.65
CA PHE A 295 11.57 6.28 -9.93
C PHE A 295 11.24 7.04 -11.22
N GLN A 296 11.97 8.10 -11.57
CA GLN A 296 11.84 8.78 -12.87
C GLN A 296 12.22 7.87 -14.05
N SER A 297 13.15 6.93 -13.85
CA SER A 297 13.49 5.92 -14.87
C SER A 297 12.32 4.96 -15.11
N LEU A 298 11.64 4.54 -14.02
CA LEU A 298 10.43 3.73 -14.10
C LEU A 298 9.27 4.48 -14.76
N VAL A 299 9.03 5.76 -14.41
CA VAL A 299 8.04 6.62 -15.08
C VAL A 299 8.32 6.67 -16.58
N ALA A 300 9.55 7.01 -16.98
CA ALA A 300 10.00 7.08 -18.36
C ALA A 300 9.98 5.73 -19.12
N GLY A 301 9.79 4.61 -18.40
CA GLY A 301 9.83 3.28 -19.01
C GLY A 301 11.18 2.98 -19.65
N ALA A 302 12.27 3.46 -19.06
CA ALA A 302 13.64 3.10 -19.40
C ALA A 302 14.16 2.17 -18.32
N ILE A 303 14.97 1.16 -18.67
CA ILE A 303 15.52 0.23 -17.69
C ILE A 303 16.57 0.99 -16.85
N PRO A 304 16.39 1.16 -15.52
CA PRO A 304 17.39 1.78 -14.68
C PRO A 304 18.65 0.91 -14.61
N VAL A 305 19.80 1.53 -14.83
CA VAL A 305 21.12 1.03 -14.48
C VAL A 305 21.56 1.81 -13.24
N VAL A 306 21.86 1.11 -12.15
CA VAL A 306 22.03 1.71 -10.82
C VAL A 306 23.44 1.50 -10.28
N VAL A 307 23.98 2.56 -9.69
CA VAL A 307 25.04 2.55 -8.66
C VAL A 307 24.41 3.25 -7.46
N GLY A 308 24.36 2.62 -6.28
CA GLY A 308 23.64 3.19 -5.13
C GLY A 308 23.32 2.16 -4.05
N ALA A 309 22.06 2.09 -3.65
CA ALA A 309 21.59 1.22 -2.56
C ALA A 309 21.92 -0.27 -2.81
N PRO A 310 22.68 -0.94 -1.93
CA PRO A 310 23.06 -2.35 -2.12
C PRO A 310 21.86 -3.32 -2.27
N ASN A 311 20.72 -2.94 -1.68
CA ASN A 311 19.46 -3.67 -1.70
C ASN A 311 18.48 -3.22 -2.81
N ILE A 312 18.93 -2.53 -3.87
CA ILE A 312 18.06 -1.99 -4.95
C ILE A 312 17.06 -2.98 -5.56
N GLN A 313 17.34 -4.29 -5.53
CA GLN A 313 16.41 -5.33 -6.01
C GLN A 313 15.11 -5.38 -5.18
N GLU A 314 15.11 -4.94 -3.91
CA GLU A 314 13.92 -4.78 -3.06
C GLU A 314 12.98 -3.66 -3.55
N PHE A 315 13.49 -2.75 -4.38
CA PHE A 315 12.80 -1.61 -4.99
C PHE A 315 12.40 -1.87 -6.44
N ALA A 316 12.76 -3.02 -7.03
CA ALA A 316 12.45 -3.34 -8.42
C ALA A 316 10.96 -3.69 -8.60
N PRO A 317 10.26 -3.14 -9.62
CA PRO A 317 8.86 -3.51 -9.88
C PRO A 317 8.70 -4.99 -10.26
N SER A 318 9.67 -5.57 -10.98
CA SER A 318 9.76 -7.01 -11.25
C SER A 318 11.20 -7.50 -11.34
N THR A 319 11.43 -8.81 -11.24
CA THR A 319 12.71 -9.44 -11.58
C THR A 319 13.15 -9.04 -12.98
N GLY A 320 14.43 -8.69 -13.15
CA GLY A 320 14.99 -8.28 -14.45
C GLY A 320 14.62 -6.87 -14.94
N SER A 321 13.90 -6.07 -14.14
CA SER A 321 13.54 -4.68 -14.49
C SER A 321 14.60 -3.63 -14.13
N VAL A 322 15.70 -4.03 -13.48
CA VAL A 322 16.82 -3.16 -13.08
C VAL A 322 18.16 -3.87 -13.33
N LEU A 323 19.16 -3.10 -13.77
CA LEU A 323 20.56 -3.52 -13.82
C LEU A 323 21.33 -2.83 -12.68
N HIS A 324 22.13 -3.57 -11.92
CA HIS A 324 22.85 -3.04 -10.75
C HIS A 324 24.35 -3.27 -10.91
N ILE A 325 25.12 -2.17 -10.86
CA ILE A 325 26.58 -2.18 -10.73
C ILE A 325 26.86 -1.97 -9.24
N LYS A 326 27.07 -3.08 -8.52
CA LYS A 326 27.35 -3.10 -7.08
C LYS A 326 28.83 -2.77 -6.83
N GLU A 327 29.70 -3.15 -7.76
CA GLU A 327 31.14 -2.91 -7.74
C GLU A 327 31.69 -2.78 -9.18
N LEU A 328 32.90 -2.22 -9.34
CA LEU A 328 33.50 -2.00 -10.67
C LEU A 328 33.71 -3.31 -11.46
N SER A 329 33.83 -4.44 -10.75
CA SER A 329 33.89 -5.80 -11.28
C SER A 329 32.67 -6.16 -12.18
N ASP A 330 31.50 -5.60 -11.88
CA ASP A 330 30.25 -5.93 -12.56
C ASP A 330 30.17 -5.34 -13.98
N ILE A 331 30.92 -4.26 -14.25
CA ILE A 331 30.74 -3.38 -15.42
C ILE A 331 30.74 -4.15 -16.76
N PRO A 332 31.68 -5.06 -17.07
CA PRO A 332 31.65 -5.81 -18.33
C PRO A 332 30.41 -6.71 -18.46
N SER A 333 29.93 -7.27 -17.34
CA SER A 333 28.72 -8.10 -17.33
C SER A 333 27.45 -7.27 -17.54
N ILE A 334 27.38 -6.07 -16.95
CA ILE A 334 26.26 -5.14 -17.10
C ILE A 334 26.26 -4.52 -18.51
N ALA A 335 27.41 -4.14 -19.04
CA ALA A 335 27.53 -3.68 -20.43
C ALA A 335 27.12 -4.77 -21.44
N LYS A 336 27.50 -6.03 -21.20
CA LYS A 336 27.03 -7.18 -21.99
C LYS A 336 25.51 -7.36 -21.88
N ALA A 337 24.92 -7.22 -20.69
CA ALA A 337 23.47 -7.26 -20.51
C ALA A 337 22.74 -6.10 -21.22
N MET A 338 23.29 -4.88 -21.16
CA MET A 338 22.76 -3.71 -21.88
C MET A 338 22.76 -3.91 -23.40
N LYS A 339 23.86 -4.43 -23.97
CA LYS A 339 23.96 -4.77 -25.41
C LYS A 339 22.95 -5.85 -25.79
N TYR A 340 22.90 -6.96 -25.04
CA TYR A 340 21.95 -8.05 -25.27
C TYR A 340 20.49 -7.55 -25.27
N LEU A 341 20.08 -6.80 -24.24
CA LEU A 341 18.75 -6.20 -24.17
C LEU A 341 18.51 -5.12 -25.23
N ALA A 342 19.55 -4.40 -25.69
CA ALA A 342 19.41 -3.47 -26.80
C ALA A 342 19.16 -4.18 -28.14
N GLU A 343 19.75 -5.35 -28.35
CA GLU A 343 19.70 -6.14 -29.58
C GLU A 343 18.51 -7.13 -29.63
N ASN A 344 17.92 -7.49 -28.48
CA ASN A 344 16.86 -8.51 -28.37
C ASN A 344 15.55 -7.87 -27.87
N PRO A 345 14.60 -7.49 -28.76
CA PRO A 345 13.37 -6.80 -28.39
C PRO A 345 12.51 -7.55 -27.37
N ASP A 346 12.39 -8.87 -27.48
CA ASP A 346 11.56 -9.68 -26.58
C ASP A 346 12.11 -9.68 -25.15
N ALA A 347 13.44 -9.75 -24.99
CA ALA A 347 14.09 -9.67 -23.69
C ALA A 347 13.92 -8.27 -23.07
N TYR A 348 14.06 -7.20 -23.86
CA TYR A 348 13.79 -5.83 -23.43
C TYR A 348 12.34 -5.62 -22.98
N ASN A 349 11.38 -6.12 -23.77
CA ASN A 349 9.96 -6.06 -23.48
C ASN A 349 9.62 -6.85 -22.21
N GLN A 350 10.24 -8.02 -22.00
CA GLN A 350 10.06 -8.83 -20.80
C GLN A 350 10.57 -8.11 -19.52
N SER A 351 11.66 -7.32 -19.60
CA SER A 351 12.11 -6.45 -18.50
C SER A 351 11.16 -5.29 -18.16
N LEU A 352 10.30 -4.88 -19.10
CA LEU A 352 9.32 -3.80 -18.90
C LEU A 352 7.86 -4.29 -18.80
N ARG A 353 7.63 -5.61 -18.86
CA ARG A 353 6.31 -6.25 -18.91
C ARG A 353 5.38 -5.88 -17.74
N TRP A 354 5.96 -5.57 -16.58
CA TRP A 354 5.26 -5.05 -15.39
C TRP A 354 4.47 -3.75 -15.65
N LYS A 355 4.80 -2.98 -16.70
CA LYS A 355 3.99 -1.81 -17.14
C LYS A 355 2.59 -2.18 -17.63
N TYR A 356 2.39 -3.43 -18.05
CA TYR A 356 1.13 -3.94 -18.60
C TYR A 356 0.42 -4.89 -17.64
N GLU A 357 1.16 -5.79 -16.99
CA GLU A 357 0.62 -6.79 -16.05
C GLU A 357 0.53 -6.27 -14.61
N GLY A 358 1.09 -5.09 -14.34
CA GLY A 358 1.27 -4.53 -12.99
C GLY A 358 2.60 -4.96 -12.36
N PRO A 359 3.10 -4.18 -11.38
CA PRO A 359 4.30 -4.53 -10.63
C PRO A 359 4.00 -5.52 -9.49
N SER A 360 5.05 -6.16 -8.99
CA SER A 360 5.00 -7.15 -7.90
C SER A 360 4.29 -6.65 -6.64
N ASP A 361 3.70 -7.58 -5.88
CA ASP A 361 3.07 -7.27 -4.58
C ASP A 361 4.05 -6.64 -3.58
N SER A 362 5.33 -7.03 -3.61
CA SER A 362 6.41 -6.38 -2.86
C SER A 362 6.61 -4.91 -3.24
N PHE A 363 6.63 -4.59 -4.53
CA PHE A 363 6.77 -3.21 -5.00
C PHE A 363 5.53 -2.38 -4.65
N LYS A 364 4.32 -2.93 -4.80
CA LYS A 364 3.08 -2.27 -4.37
C LYS A 364 3.11 -2.01 -2.85
N ALA A 365 3.42 -3.02 -2.05
CA ALA A 365 3.56 -2.91 -0.60
C ALA A 365 4.62 -1.87 -0.15
N LEU A 366 5.67 -1.66 -0.93
CA LEU A 366 6.64 -0.58 -0.72
C LEU A 366 6.02 0.79 -1.04
N VAL A 367 5.58 1.02 -2.27
CA VAL A 367 5.11 2.35 -2.73
C VAL A 367 3.83 2.79 -2.02
N ASP A 368 2.93 1.87 -1.67
CA ASP A 368 1.70 2.16 -0.91
C ASP A 368 1.97 2.77 0.49
N MET A 369 3.19 2.67 1.02
CA MET A 369 3.58 3.37 2.26
C MET A 369 3.47 4.90 2.12
N ALA A 370 3.63 5.44 0.91
CA ALA A 370 3.46 6.85 0.61
C ALA A 370 2.01 7.26 0.32
N ALA A 371 1.07 6.31 0.21
CA ALA A 371 -0.36 6.63 0.11
C ALA A 371 -0.90 7.35 1.37
N VAL A 372 -0.16 7.28 2.49
CA VAL A 372 -0.31 8.15 3.66
C VAL A 372 0.93 9.03 3.78
N HIS A 373 0.73 10.35 3.75
CA HIS A 373 1.80 11.35 3.79
C HIS A 373 2.67 11.22 5.06
N SER A 374 3.98 11.45 4.92
CA SER A 374 4.99 11.26 5.98
C SER A 374 4.65 12.01 7.29
N SER A 375 4.13 13.23 7.21
CA SER A 375 3.68 14.00 8.39
C SER A 375 2.50 13.34 9.13
N CYS A 376 1.55 12.75 8.40
CA CYS A 376 0.47 11.97 9.02
C CYS A 376 1.01 10.67 9.64
N ARG A 377 1.95 9.98 8.97
CA ARG A 377 2.62 8.79 9.55
C ARG A 377 3.39 9.13 10.84
N LEU A 378 3.96 10.32 10.96
CA LEU A 378 4.52 10.82 12.23
C LEU A 378 3.44 10.97 13.31
N CYS A 379 2.30 11.58 13.01
CA CYS A 379 1.18 11.68 13.95
C CYS A 379 0.66 10.29 14.39
N ILE A 380 0.52 9.33 13.47
CA ILE A 380 0.11 7.95 13.78
C ILE A 380 1.15 7.28 14.71
N TYR A 381 2.45 7.47 14.45
CA TYR A 381 3.53 6.95 15.31
C TYR A 381 3.44 7.56 16.71
N LEU A 382 3.36 8.89 16.83
CA LEU A 382 3.29 9.61 18.11
C LEU A 382 2.04 9.22 18.91
N ALA A 383 0.87 9.20 18.30
CA ALA A 383 -0.37 8.79 18.93
C ALA A 383 -0.34 7.31 19.37
N SER A 384 0.30 6.43 18.58
CA SER A 384 0.50 5.03 18.94
C SER A 384 1.44 4.90 20.14
N LYS A 385 2.52 5.69 20.21
CA LYS A 385 3.45 5.72 21.35
C LYS A 385 2.82 6.29 22.62
N ILE A 386 1.92 7.27 22.51
CA ILE A 386 1.12 7.78 23.64
C ILE A 386 0.22 6.67 24.20
N ARG A 387 -0.58 6.00 23.35
CA ARG A 387 -1.43 4.86 23.78
C ARG A 387 -0.62 3.70 24.36
N GLU A 388 0.53 3.36 23.75
CA GLU A 388 1.46 2.34 24.26
C GLU A 388 2.05 2.70 25.63
N SER A 389 2.34 3.98 25.89
CA SER A 389 2.82 4.44 27.20
C SER A 389 1.71 4.47 28.25
N GLU A 390 0.46 4.70 27.85
CA GLU A 390 -0.70 4.65 28.75
C GLU A 390 -1.01 3.21 29.18
N GLU A 391 -1.05 2.27 28.21
CA GLU A 391 -1.27 0.83 28.45
C GLU A 391 -0.17 0.15 29.30
N ARG A 392 1.02 0.76 29.40
CA ARG A 392 2.14 0.30 30.24
C ARG A 392 2.09 0.79 31.68
N ASN A 393 1.19 1.71 32.01
CA ASN A 393 1.06 2.25 33.37
C ASN A 393 0.50 1.17 34.31
N PRO A 394 1.10 0.88 35.48
CA PRO A 394 0.57 -0.11 36.43
C PRO A 394 -0.87 0.15 36.92
N GLY A 395 -1.35 1.40 36.82
CA GLY A 395 -2.75 1.77 37.09
C GLY A 395 -3.72 1.62 35.91
N PHE A 396 -3.27 1.11 34.76
CA PHE A 396 -4.12 0.92 33.57
C PHE A 396 -5.11 -0.25 33.75
N GLN A 397 -6.22 -0.20 33.02
CA GLN A 397 -7.26 -1.23 33.02
C GLN A 397 -6.69 -2.61 32.66
N LYS A 398 -6.84 -3.58 33.56
CA LYS A 398 -6.53 -4.98 33.28
C LYS A 398 -7.58 -5.54 32.32
N ARG A 399 -7.12 -5.98 31.16
CA ARG A 399 -7.92 -6.58 30.09
C ARG A 399 -7.79 -8.10 30.11
N PRO A 400 -8.89 -8.88 30.10
CA PRO A 400 -8.82 -10.34 29.95
C PRO A 400 -8.05 -10.80 28.71
N CYS A 401 -8.24 -10.15 27.56
CA CYS A 401 -7.68 -10.46 26.24
C CYS A 401 -7.95 -11.88 25.71
N LYS A 402 -8.60 -12.75 26.48
CA LYS A 402 -8.99 -14.11 26.13
C LYS A 402 -10.12 -14.62 27.04
N CYS A 403 -10.95 -15.51 26.50
CA CYS A 403 -12.09 -16.13 27.18
C CYS A 403 -12.00 -17.65 27.02
N THR A 404 -11.95 -18.38 28.13
CA THR A 404 -11.82 -19.85 28.16
C THR A 404 -13.13 -20.49 28.60
N ARG A 405 -13.68 -21.41 27.80
CA ARG A 405 -14.90 -22.17 28.14
C ARG A 405 -14.68 -23.64 27.80
N GLY A 406 -14.64 -24.48 28.83
CA GLY A 406 -14.27 -25.90 28.68
C GLY A 406 -12.83 -26.05 28.16
N LEU A 407 -12.67 -26.72 27.02
CA LEU A 407 -11.38 -26.92 26.36
C LEU A 407 -11.04 -25.85 25.30
N GLU A 408 -11.98 -24.96 24.96
CA GLU A 408 -11.75 -23.90 23.98
C GLU A 408 -11.30 -22.61 24.68
N THR A 409 -10.37 -21.88 24.06
CA THR A 409 -10.03 -20.50 24.44
C THR A 409 -10.09 -19.62 23.21
N ILE A 410 -10.86 -18.54 23.28
CA ILE A 410 -10.90 -17.48 22.28
C ILE A 410 -9.94 -16.39 22.71
N TYR A 411 -9.08 -15.95 21.79
CA TYR A 411 -8.14 -14.83 21.97
C TYR A 411 -8.67 -13.58 21.26
N HIS A 412 -8.66 -12.44 21.95
CA HIS A 412 -8.98 -11.14 21.39
C HIS A 412 -7.71 -10.49 20.83
N ILE A 413 -7.74 -10.18 19.53
CA ILE A 413 -6.63 -9.66 18.74
C ILE A 413 -7.05 -8.34 18.11
N TYR A 414 -6.11 -7.39 18.05
CA TYR A 414 -6.33 -6.07 17.47
C TYR A 414 -5.54 -5.92 16.17
N VAL A 415 -6.19 -5.55 15.08
CA VAL A 415 -5.53 -5.41 13.76
C VAL A 415 -5.91 -4.10 13.09
N ARG A 416 -4.94 -3.39 12.52
CA ARG A 416 -5.20 -2.23 11.64
C ARG A 416 -4.50 -2.34 10.30
N GLU A 417 -5.06 -1.71 9.28
CA GLU A 417 -4.32 -1.47 8.03
C GLU A 417 -3.11 -0.56 8.32
N ARG A 418 -1.92 -0.91 7.82
CA ARG A 418 -0.72 -0.07 7.91
C ARG A 418 -1.02 1.33 7.34
N GLY A 419 -0.85 2.38 8.16
CA GLY A 419 -1.16 3.77 7.79
C GLY A 419 -2.54 4.25 8.27
N ARG A 420 -3.34 3.38 8.91
CA ARG A 420 -4.42 3.78 9.80
C ARG A 420 -3.91 3.87 11.24
N PHE A 421 -4.73 4.44 12.13
CA PHE A 421 -4.42 4.59 13.55
C PHE A 421 -5.26 3.64 14.42
N GLU A 422 -6.58 3.70 14.28
CA GLU A 422 -7.52 2.85 15.01
C GLU A 422 -7.44 1.37 14.60
N MET A 423 -7.88 0.49 15.51
CA MET A 423 -7.76 -0.97 15.42
C MET A 423 -9.13 -1.64 15.35
N ASP A 424 -9.23 -2.70 14.57
CA ASP A 424 -10.38 -3.61 14.51
C ASP A 424 -10.18 -4.81 15.44
N SER A 425 -11.22 -5.15 16.22
CA SER A 425 -11.31 -6.37 17.03
C SER A 425 -11.50 -7.62 16.18
N ILE A 426 -10.70 -8.65 16.44
CA ILE A 426 -10.67 -9.94 15.76
C ILE A 426 -10.52 -11.06 16.79
N PHE A 427 -11.21 -12.19 16.58
CA PHE A 427 -11.23 -13.33 17.49
C PHE A 427 -10.64 -14.58 16.84
N LEU A 428 -9.68 -15.23 17.51
CA LEU A 428 -9.12 -16.52 17.09
C LEU A 428 -9.29 -17.59 18.18
N ARG A 429 -9.65 -18.79 17.76
CA ARG A 429 -9.95 -19.93 18.64
C ARG A 429 -8.72 -20.82 18.79
N SER A 430 -8.45 -21.28 20.01
CA SER A 430 -7.24 -22.05 20.37
C SER A 430 -7.05 -23.31 19.54
N VAL A 431 -8.14 -23.93 19.09
CA VAL A 431 -8.17 -25.10 18.20
C VAL A 431 -7.76 -24.80 16.75
N ASN A 432 -7.88 -23.55 16.31
CA ASN A 432 -7.53 -23.10 14.95
C ASN A 432 -6.67 -21.81 15.00
N LEU A 433 -5.70 -21.77 15.91
CA LEU A 433 -4.74 -20.67 16.01
C LEU A 433 -3.63 -20.85 14.97
N THR A 434 -3.99 -20.64 13.70
CA THR A 434 -3.15 -20.83 12.50
C THR A 434 -3.01 -19.54 11.70
N LEU A 435 -1.97 -19.45 10.87
CA LEU A 435 -1.72 -18.29 9.99
C LEU A 435 -2.87 -18.10 8.99
N ASN A 436 -3.36 -19.19 8.40
CA ASN A 436 -4.51 -19.16 7.50
C ASN A 436 -5.80 -18.71 8.21
N ALA A 437 -6.01 -19.08 9.48
CA ALA A 437 -7.14 -18.60 10.27
C ALA A 437 -7.03 -17.11 10.60
N LEU A 438 -5.83 -16.62 10.94
CA LEU A 438 -5.56 -15.19 11.14
C LEU A 438 -5.85 -14.39 9.86
N GLU A 439 -5.31 -14.81 8.71
CA GLU A 439 -5.56 -14.16 7.42
C GLU A 439 -7.05 -14.19 7.04
N SER A 440 -7.71 -15.33 7.23
CA SER A 440 -9.15 -15.47 6.98
C SER A 440 -10.00 -14.56 7.87
N ALA A 441 -9.66 -14.43 9.15
CA ALA A 441 -10.39 -13.58 10.10
C ALA A 441 -10.18 -12.09 9.81
N VAL A 442 -8.96 -11.68 9.45
CA VAL A 442 -8.67 -10.31 8.99
C VAL A 442 -9.42 -9.99 7.70
N LEU A 443 -9.40 -10.89 6.71
CA LEU A 443 -10.16 -10.70 5.48
C LEU A 443 -11.67 -10.63 5.74
N ALA A 444 -12.21 -11.44 6.66
CA ALA A 444 -13.63 -11.40 7.02
C ALA A 444 -14.03 -10.07 7.67
N LYS A 445 -13.30 -9.60 8.69
CA LYS A 445 -13.56 -8.34 9.41
C LYS A 445 -13.45 -7.12 8.50
N PHE A 446 -12.44 -7.07 7.62
CA PHE A 446 -12.23 -5.94 6.71
C PHE A 446 -13.22 -5.97 5.53
N LYS A 447 -13.67 -7.14 5.07
CA LYS A 447 -14.76 -7.23 4.07
C LYS A 447 -16.13 -6.86 4.66
N SER A 448 -16.47 -7.30 5.87
CA SER A 448 -17.78 -7.01 6.48
C SER A 448 -17.98 -5.54 6.87
N SER A 449 -16.89 -4.84 7.18
CA SER A 449 -16.87 -3.39 7.46
C SER A 449 -16.88 -2.50 6.21
N ASN A 450 -16.97 -3.07 5.00
CA ASN A 450 -16.83 -2.37 3.70
C ASN A 450 -15.54 -1.54 3.60
N HIS A 451 -14.43 -2.09 4.10
CA HIS A 451 -13.16 -1.39 4.18
C HIS A 451 -12.59 -1.00 2.79
N VAL A 452 -12.17 0.26 2.66
CA VAL A 452 -11.47 0.79 1.47
C VAL A 452 -9.98 0.99 1.82
N PRO A 453 -9.04 0.26 1.18
CA PRO A 453 -7.61 0.40 1.48
C PRO A 453 -7.06 1.81 1.26
N ILE A 454 -6.06 2.22 2.06
CA ILE A 454 -5.38 3.53 1.92
C ILE A 454 -4.89 3.79 0.50
N TRP A 455 -4.43 2.76 -0.21
CA TRP A 455 -3.90 2.88 -1.56
C TRP A 455 -4.96 3.07 -2.65
N LYS A 456 -6.24 2.75 -2.41
CA LYS A 456 -7.27 2.71 -3.47
C LYS A 456 -7.59 4.09 -4.06
N LYS A 457 -7.31 5.17 -3.33
CA LYS A 457 -7.38 6.55 -3.83
C LYS A 457 -6.13 7.01 -4.60
N GLN A 458 -4.98 6.39 -4.35
CA GLN A 458 -3.67 6.90 -4.79
C GLN A 458 -3.07 6.13 -5.97
N ARG A 459 -3.30 4.80 -6.05
CA ARG A 459 -2.84 4.01 -7.20
C ARG A 459 -3.51 4.45 -8.51
N PRO A 460 -2.83 4.36 -9.66
CA PRO A 460 -3.48 4.49 -10.97
C PRO A 460 -4.44 3.32 -11.22
N GLU A 461 -5.50 3.57 -11.99
CA GLU A 461 -6.64 2.65 -12.20
C GLU A 461 -6.20 1.26 -12.71
N SER A 462 -5.17 1.22 -13.56
CA SER A 462 -4.62 -0.01 -14.15
C SER A 462 -4.07 -1.03 -13.16
N ILE A 463 -3.87 -0.67 -11.89
CA ILE A 463 -3.41 -1.57 -10.82
C ILE A 463 -4.26 -1.49 -9.54
N LYS A 464 -5.51 -1.01 -9.65
CA LYS A 464 -6.49 -1.10 -8.56
C LYS A 464 -7.19 -2.46 -8.60
N GLY A 465 -7.02 -3.24 -7.54
CA GLY A 465 -7.88 -4.39 -7.27
C GLY A 465 -9.20 -3.97 -6.62
N ASP A 466 -10.25 -4.76 -6.86
CA ASP A 466 -11.49 -4.69 -6.08
C ASP A 466 -11.50 -5.63 -4.87
N GLU A 467 -10.70 -6.71 -4.90
CA GLU A 467 -10.56 -7.62 -3.78
C GLU A 467 -9.50 -7.16 -2.78
N LEU A 468 -9.78 -7.34 -1.48
CA LEU A 468 -8.76 -7.29 -0.43
C LEU A 468 -7.89 -8.54 -0.51
N LYS A 469 -6.63 -8.39 -0.92
CA LYS A 469 -5.57 -9.40 -0.82
C LYS A 469 -4.57 -8.98 0.25
N ILE A 470 -4.30 -9.87 1.22
CA ILE A 470 -3.24 -9.65 2.22
C ILE A 470 -1.88 -9.94 1.59
N TYR A 471 -0.91 -9.06 1.84
CA TYR A 471 0.50 -9.29 1.56
C TYR A 471 1.25 -9.79 2.79
N ARG A 472 1.04 -9.12 3.94
CA ARG A 472 1.63 -9.50 5.23
C ARG A 472 0.76 -9.03 6.40
N ILE A 473 0.88 -9.76 7.51
CA ILE A 473 0.43 -9.36 8.86
C ILE A 473 1.67 -9.43 9.77
N TYR A 474 1.92 -8.39 10.56
CA TYR A 474 3.10 -8.30 11.43
C TYR A 474 2.81 -7.52 12.73
N PRO A 475 3.51 -7.79 13.84
CA PRO A 475 3.34 -7.06 15.09
C PRO A 475 3.51 -5.53 14.97
N VAL A 476 2.63 -4.77 15.63
CA VAL A 476 2.74 -3.31 15.72
C VAL A 476 4.06 -2.91 16.41
N GLY A 477 4.74 -1.91 15.85
CA GLY A 477 5.99 -1.37 16.38
C GLY A 477 7.26 -1.85 15.66
N MET A 478 7.14 -2.71 14.65
CA MET A 478 8.24 -3.04 13.73
C MET A 478 8.56 -1.89 12.77
N THR A 479 9.82 -1.78 12.36
CA THR A 479 10.23 -0.89 11.27
C THR A 479 9.73 -1.41 9.91
N GLN A 480 9.75 -0.59 8.86
CA GLN A 480 9.26 -1.03 7.55
C GLN A 480 10.23 -2.01 6.87
N ARG A 481 11.55 -1.93 7.11
CA ARG A 481 12.51 -2.98 6.72
C ARG A 481 12.11 -4.32 7.34
N GLN A 482 11.80 -4.32 8.65
CA GLN A 482 11.36 -5.52 9.33
C GLN A 482 10.05 -6.05 8.76
N ALA A 483 9.02 -5.19 8.69
CA ALA A 483 7.68 -5.55 8.24
C ALA A 483 7.64 -6.12 6.82
N LEU A 484 8.41 -5.56 5.87
CA LEU A 484 8.39 -5.97 4.47
C LEU A 484 9.34 -7.14 4.17
N TYR A 485 10.57 -7.11 4.70
CA TYR A 485 11.67 -7.93 4.18
C TYR A 485 12.25 -8.95 5.18
N THR A 486 12.27 -8.66 6.50
CA THR A 486 12.92 -9.57 7.48
C THR A 486 11.97 -10.37 8.36
N PHE A 487 10.77 -9.86 8.67
CA PHE A 487 9.82 -10.54 9.55
C PHE A 487 8.88 -11.48 8.79
N LYS A 488 8.73 -12.68 9.35
CA LYS A 488 7.65 -13.64 9.07
C LYS A 488 7.48 -14.53 10.29
N PHE A 489 6.28 -15.05 10.51
CA PHE A 489 6.12 -16.27 11.29
C PHE A 489 6.62 -17.44 10.43
N ASN A 490 7.36 -18.40 11.01
CA ASN A 490 7.85 -19.57 10.25
C ASN A 490 6.82 -20.71 10.16
N GLY A 491 5.70 -20.57 10.88
CA GLY A 491 4.56 -21.47 10.87
C GLY A 491 3.62 -21.19 12.05
N ASP A 492 2.54 -21.95 12.15
CA ASP A 492 1.49 -21.77 13.17
C ASP A 492 2.01 -21.84 14.61
N SER A 493 3.08 -22.60 14.86
CA SER A 493 3.74 -22.68 16.17
C SER A 493 4.30 -21.32 16.64
N ASP A 494 4.80 -20.49 15.73
CA ASP A 494 5.35 -19.18 16.08
C ASP A 494 4.24 -18.15 16.32
N LEU A 495 3.17 -18.18 15.52
CA LEU A 495 1.97 -17.38 15.78
C LEU A 495 1.35 -17.74 17.14
N ARG A 496 1.21 -19.04 17.41
CA ARG A 496 0.69 -19.58 18.67
C ARG A 496 1.48 -19.06 19.87
N LYS A 497 2.81 -19.26 19.88
CA LYS A 497 3.69 -18.73 20.94
C LYS A 497 3.54 -17.23 21.12
N TYR A 498 3.44 -16.47 20.02
CA TYR A 498 3.29 -15.01 20.08
C TYR A 498 1.97 -14.61 20.76
N VAL A 499 0.84 -15.12 20.28
CA VAL A 499 -0.50 -14.82 20.84
C VAL A 499 -0.64 -15.33 22.29
N GLU A 500 -0.06 -16.48 22.63
CA GLU A 500 -0.10 -17.04 23.99
C GLU A 500 0.79 -16.28 24.99
N SER A 501 1.81 -15.53 24.52
CA SER A 501 2.74 -14.74 25.36
C SER A 501 2.47 -13.23 25.39
N HIS A 502 1.73 -12.68 24.42
CA HIS A 502 1.45 -11.25 24.31
C HIS A 502 -0.06 -10.99 24.55
N PRO A 503 -0.48 -10.52 25.74
CA PRO A 503 -1.88 -10.21 26.01
C PRO A 503 -2.37 -9.06 25.13
N CYS A 504 -3.57 -9.21 24.55
CA CYS A 504 -4.18 -8.29 23.59
C CYS A 504 -3.22 -7.97 22.42
N PRO A 505 -2.76 -8.98 21.67
CA PRO A 505 -1.73 -8.79 20.65
C PRO A 505 -2.23 -7.87 19.53
N LYS A 506 -1.35 -6.98 19.10
CA LYS A 506 -1.63 -5.92 18.10
C LYS A 506 -0.82 -6.17 16.83
N PHE A 507 -1.50 -6.20 15.69
CA PHE A 507 -0.89 -6.38 14.37
C PHE A 507 -1.23 -5.24 13.41
N GLU A 508 -0.34 -5.00 12.45
CA GLU A 508 -0.67 -4.27 11.22
C GLU A 508 -0.80 -5.24 10.06
N VAL A 509 -1.73 -4.97 9.15
CA VAL A 509 -1.90 -5.69 7.87
C VAL A 509 -1.58 -4.76 6.70
N ILE A 510 -0.92 -5.32 5.68
CA ILE A 510 -0.73 -4.67 4.37
C ILE A 510 -1.62 -5.39 3.37
N PHE A 511 -2.53 -4.65 2.73
CA PHE A 511 -3.27 -5.11 1.55
C PHE A 511 -2.57 -4.67 0.27
N VAL A 512 -2.65 -5.45 -0.82
CA VAL A 512 -1.96 -5.20 -2.11
C VAL A 512 -2.82 -5.41 -3.36
#